data_AF-A0A250J6V6-F1
#
_entry.id   AF-A0A250J6V6-F1
#
_cell.length_a   1.000
_cell.length_b   1.000
_cell.length_c   1.000
_cell.angle_alpha   90.00
_cell.angle_beta   90.00
_cell.angle_gamma   90.00
#
_symmetry.space_group_name_H-M   'P 1'
#
loop_
_entity.id
_entity.type
_entity.pdbx_description
1 polymer ?
#
loop_
_entity_poly.entity_id
_entity_poly.type
_entity_poly.pdbx_seq_one_letter_code
_entity_poly.pdbx_strand_id
1 'polypeptide(L)' 'MLRAVRTGSDVDEDEDDFSNNASLPKWKQKCIENYNECVEDDWTGNCHDCLRLCEGQHKWPSGKCHGKE' A
#
# COMPACT_ATOMS: atom_id res chain seq x y z
N MET A 1 7.02 13.49 -49.23
CA MET A 1 6.73 13.98 -47.87
C MET A 1 6.31 12.78 -47.02
N LEU A 2 7.21 12.24 -46.19
CA LEU A 2 6.88 11.11 -45.33
C LEU A 2 6.19 11.64 -44.06
N ARG A 3 4.97 11.17 -43.80
CA ARG A 3 4.20 11.50 -42.59
C ARG A 3 4.82 10.77 -41.40
N ALA A 4 5.19 11.52 -40.38
CA ALA A 4 5.72 10.99 -39.12
C ALA A 4 4.66 10.11 -38.42
N VAL A 5 5.08 8.93 -38.00
CA VAL A 5 4.32 8.01 -37.14
C VAL A 5 4.20 8.64 -35.75
N ARG A 6 2.98 8.61 -35.18
CA ARG A 6 2.71 8.98 -33.79
C ARG A 6 3.56 8.10 -32.88
N THR A 7 4.46 8.72 -32.11
CA THR A 7 5.05 8.08 -30.93
C THR A 7 3.92 7.86 -29.92
N GLY A 8 3.57 6.60 -29.73
CA GLY A 8 2.78 6.17 -28.58
C GLY A 8 3.60 6.43 -27.32
N SER A 9 2.91 6.82 -26.25
CA SER A 9 3.48 6.84 -24.92
C SER A 9 3.69 5.40 -24.50
N ASP A 10 4.93 4.93 -24.59
CA ASP A 10 5.39 3.74 -23.89
C ASP A 10 5.32 4.08 -22.39
N VAL A 11 4.21 3.71 -21.75
CA VAL A 11 4.14 3.66 -20.30
C VAL A 11 4.80 2.34 -19.92
N ASP A 12 5.97 2.42 -19.31
CA ASP A 12 6.61 1.27 -18.69
C ASP A 12 5.71 0.81 -17.52
N GLU A 13 4.76 -0.06 -17.83
CA GLU A 13 4.09 -0.95 -16.88
C GLU A 13 5.10 -2.08 -16.62
N ASP A 14 5.79 -2.06 -15.46
CA ASP A 14 6.43 -3.21 -14.78
C ASP A 14 7.68 -2.78 -13.99
N GLU A 15 7.54 -2.08 -12.86
CA GLU A 15 8.56 -2.06 -11.79
C GLU A 15 7.89 -2.19 -10.41
N ASP A 16 7.83 -3.43 -9.91
CA ASP A 16 7.61 -3.89 -8.53
C ASP A 16 6.73 -3.02 -7.58
N ASP A 17 5.52 -3.51 -7.33
CA ASP A 17 4.38 -2.93 -6.56
C ASP A 17 4.73 -2.31 -5.17
N PHE A 18 5.87 -2.62 -4.56
CA PHE A 18 6.28 -2.08 -3.25
C PHE A 18 7.39 -1.02 -3.27
N SER A 19 8.15 -0.89 -4.36
CA SER A 19 9.25 0.08 -4.47
C SER A 19 8.77 1.54 -4.46
N ASN A 20 7.49 1.75 -4.76
CA ASN A 20 6.84 3.07 -4.81
C ASN A 20 6.61 3.70 -3.42
N ASN A 21 6.63 2.90 -2.34
CA ASN A 21 6.34 3.38 -0.98
C ASN A 21 7.54 4.00 -0.24
N ALA A 22 8.77 3.89 -0.78
CA ALA A 22 9.96 4.45 -0.14
C ALA A 22 9.88 5.98 0.06
N SER A 23 9.11 6.66 -0.78
CA SER A 23 8.84 8.10 -0.71
C SER A 23 7.82 8.49 0.38
N LEU A 24 7.06 7.53 0.91
CA LEU A 24 6.02 7.82 1.89
C LEU A 24 6.60 8.12 3.28
N PRO A 25 5.88 8.91 4.10
CA PRO A 25 6.21 9.04 5.52
C PRO A 25 6.29 7.67 6.21
N LYS A 26 7.23 7.54 7.16
CA LYS A 26 7.45 6.28 7.91
C LYS A 26 6.18 5.69 8.51
N TRP A 27 5.29 6.53 9.03
CA TRP A 27 4.03 6.08 9.61
C TRP A 27 3.15 5.37 8.59
N LYS A 28 3.15 5.84 7.34
CA LYS A 28 2.31 5.31 6.26
C LYS A 28 2.89 4.01 5.72
N GLN A 29 4.22 3.92 5.60
CA GLN A 29 4.90 2.66 5.32
C GLN A 29 4.52 1.60 6.37
N LYS A 30 4.53 1.94 7.66
CA LYS A 30 4.11 1.03 8.73
C LYS A 30 2.63 0.62 8.66
N CYS A 31 1.74 1.54 8.26
CA CYS A 31 0.33 1.21 8.03
C CYS A 31 0.16 0.18 6.91
N ILE A 32 0.92 0.31 5.83
CA ILE A 32 0.87 -0.58 4.66
C ILE A 32 1.45 -1.95 5.02
N GLU A 33 2.58 -1.98 5.71
CA GLU A 33 3.21 -3.22 6.21
C GLU A 33 2.22 -4.01 7.08
N ASN A 34 1.64 -3.37 8.10
CA ASN A 34 0.68 -4.04 8.98
C ASN A 34 -0.63 -4.42 8.28
N TYR A 35 -1.02 -3.68 7.23
CA TYR A 35 -2.19 -4.05 6.42
C TYR A 35 -1.93 -5.33 5.65
N ASN A 36 -0.74 -5.49 5.05
CA ASN A 36 -0.37 -6.71 4.36
C ASN A 36 -0.34 -7.90 5.33
N GLU A 37 0.33 -7.76 6.48
CA GLU A 37 0.34 -8.78 7.53
C GLU A 37 -1.10 -9.13 7.97
N CYS A 38 -1.96 -8.13 8.14
CA CYS A 38 -3.35 -8.34 8.51
C CYS A 38 -4.12 -9.21 7.50
N VAL A 39 -3.91 -8.95 6.20
CA VAL A 39 -4.57 -9.68 5.11
C VAL A 39 -4.00 -11.09 4.96
N GLU A 40 -2.68 -11.25 5.12
CA GLU A 40 -1.99 -12.54 4.95
C GLU A 40 -2.22 -13.50 6.13
N ASP A 41 -2.17 -12.98 7.36
CA ASP A 41 -2.19 -13.79 8.59
C ASP A 41 -3.56 -13.84 9.29
N ASP A 42 -4.65 -13.47 8.60
CA ASP A 42 -6.03 -13.46 9.13
C ASP A 42 -6.12 -12.80 10.52
N TRP A 43 -5.60 -11.57 10.65
CA TRP A 43 -5.61 -10.86 11.92
C TRP A 43 -7.04 -10.63 12.45
N THR A 44 -7.14 -10.37 13.75
CA THR A 44 -8.38 -9.86 14.34
C THR A 44 -8.70 -8.48 13.77
N GLY A 45 -9.98 -8.20 13.51
CA GLY A 45 -10.45 -6.92 12.96
C GLY A 45 -10.59 -6.92 11.43
N ASN A 46 -11.16 -5.84 10.88
CA ASN A 46 -11.29 -5.68 9.43
C ASN A 46 -10.08 -4.89 8.90
N CYS A 47 -9.18 -5.54 8.15
CA CYS A 47 -7.92 -4.93 7.71
C CYS A 47 -8.09 -3.60 6.95
N HIS A 48 -9.13 -3.44 6.15
CA HIS A 48 -9.40 -2.18 5.45
C HIS A 48 -9.83 -1.06 6.42
N ASP A 49 -10.69 -1.37 7.39
CA ASP A 49 -11.07 -0.41 8.44
C ASP A 49 -9.85 -0.03 9.30
N CYS A 50 -8.98 -0.99 9.59
CA CYS A 50 -7.73 -0.78 10.31
C CYS A 50 -6.81 0.17 9.55
N LEU A 51 -6.68 0.00 8.24
CA LEU A 51 -5.91 0.88 7.37
C LEU A 51 -6.48 2.30 7.37
N ARG A 52 -7.81 2.46 7.27
CA ARG A 52 -8.48 3.77 7.35
C ARG A 52 -8.23 4.48 8.67
N LEU A 53 -8.30 3.75 9.79
CA LEU A 53 -7.96 4.30 11.10
C LEU A 53 -6.47 4.69 11.16
N CYS A 54 -5.59 3.84 10.61
CA CYS A 54 -4.16 4.12 10.53
C CYS A 54 -3.85 5.39 9.75
N GLU A 55 -4.53 5.62 8.63
CA GLU A 55 -4.43 6.85 7.83
C GLU A 55 -4.88 8.10 8.60
N GLY A 56 -5.93 8.00 9.42
CA GLY A 56 -6.42 9.13 10.21
C GLY A 56 -5.57 9.46 11.43
N GLN A 57 -5.03 8.45 12.11
CA GLN A 57 -4.27 8.62 13.36
C GLN A 57 -2.75 8.49 13.20
N HIS A 58 -2.28 8.22 11.98
CA HIS A 58 -0.89 7.98 11.61
C HIS A 58 -0.21 6.86 12.43
N LYS A 59 -0.99 5.86 12.85
CA LYS A 59 -0.50 4.74 13.66
C LYS A 59 -1.46 3.55 13.55
N TRP A 60 -0.93 2.34 13.41
CA TRP A 60 -1.77 1.15 13.32
C TRP A 60 -2.58 0.92 14.60
N PRO A 61 -3.89 0.64 14.52
CA PRO A 61 -4.75 0.44 15.69
C PRO A 61 -4.58 -0.98 16.28
N SER A 62 -3.43 -1.29 16.88
CA SER A 62 -3.10 -2.64 17.38
C SER A 62 -4.12 -3.21 18.39
N GLY A 63 -4.77 -2.37 19.20
CA GLY A 63 -5.82 -2.82 20.11
C GLY A 63 -7.12 -3.29 19.42
N LYS A 64 -7.29 -2.99 18.13
CA LYS A 64 -8.39 -3.48 17.30
C LYS A 64 -7.93 -4.51 16.28
N CYS A 65 -6.69 -4.37 15.81
CA CYS A 65 -6.16 -5.06 14.65
C CYS A 65 -4.80 -5.67 14.96
N HIS A 66 -4.78 -6.97 15.22
CA HIS A 66 -3.61 -7.70 15.73
C HIS A 66 -3.69 -9.18 15.33
N GLY A 67 -2.52 -9.80 15.20
CA GLY A 67 -2.39 -11.24 14.96
C GLY A 67 -3.09 -12.06 16.05
N LYS A 68 -3.55 -13.24 15.65
CA LYS A 68 -4.06 -14.24 16.58
C LYS A 68 -2.87 -15.07 17.06
N GLU A 69 -2.49 -14.92 18.32
CA GLU A 69 -1.47 -15.73 18.98
C GLU A 69 -1.96 -17.16 19.27
#